data_AF-A0A932E8L9-F1
#
_entry.id   AF-A0A932E8L9-F1
#
_cell.length_a   1.000
_cell.length_b   1.000
_cell.length_c   1.000
_cell.angle_alpha   90.00
_cell.angle_beta   90.00
_cell.angle_gamma   90.00
#
_symmetry.space_group_name_H-M   'P 1'
#
loop_
_entity.id
_entity.type
_entity.pdbx_description
1 polymer ?
#
loop_
_entity_poly.entity_id
_entity_poly.type
_entity_poly.pdbx_seq_one_letter_code
_entity_poly.pdbx_strand_id
1 'polypeptide(L)' 'MLVIRRMDDGKRSYTAMFLPGEEPRVFPTSDQEHARILQIFKQDKLYEGVWNDFAEYQIGRDARRR' A
#
# COMPACT_ATOMS: atom_id res chain seq x y z
N MET A 1 -1.83 -1.77 -12.39
CA MET A 1 -1.66 -1.10 -11.08
C MET A 1 -1.61 -2.16 -10.01
N LEU A 2 -0.55 -2.22 -9.20
CA LEU A 2 -0.47 -3.14 -8.06
C LEU A 2 -1.29 -2.56 -6.92
N VAL A 3 -2.22 -3.35 -6.37
CA VAL A 3 -3.04 -2.95 -5.23
C VAL A 3 -2.62 -3.76 -4.03
N ILE A 4 -2.25 -3.08 -2.94
CA ILE A 4 -1.88 -3.70 -1.66
C ILE A 4 -2.89 -3.24 -0.62
N ARG A 5 -3.58 -4.17 0.03
CA ARG A 5 -4.60 -3.88 1.06
C ARG A 5 -4.30 -4.64 2.34
N ARG A 6 -4.70 -4.04 3.45
CA ARG A 6 -4.77 -4.71 4.74
C ARG A 6 -6.12 -5.41 4.87
N MET A 7 -6.10 -6.64 5.34
CA MET A 7 -7.30 -7.40 5.71
C MET A 7 -7.17 -7.85 7.16
N ASP A 8 -8.29 -7.96 7.85
CA ASP A 8 -8.35 -8.44 9.23
C ASP A 8 -9.58 -9.32 9.41
N ASP A 9 -9.42 -10.48 10.04
CA ASP A 9 -10.53 -11.42 10.32
C ASP A 9 -10.99 -11.39 11.78
N GLY A 10 -10.53 -10.40 12.55
CA GLY A 10 -10.76 -10.24 13.99
C GLY A 10 -9.79 -11.04 14.87
N LYS A 11 -8.99 -11.94 14.29
CA LYS A 11 -7.98 -12.75 15.01
C LYS A 11 -6.58 -12.50 14.48
N ARG A 12 -6.46 -12.27 13.19
CA ARG A 12 -5.20 -12.09 12.46
C ARG A 12 -5.36 -11.02 11.41
N SER A 13 -4.28 -10.30 11.20
CA SER A 13 -4.17 -9.38 10.08
C SER A 13 -3.36 -10.01 8.94
N TYR A 14 -3.71 -9.62 7.73
CA TYR A 14 -3.16 -10.13 6.49
C TYR A 14 -2.82 -8.97 5.57
N THR A 15 -1.84 -9.19 4.71
CA THR A 15 -1.59 -8.36 3.54
C THR A 15 -2.09 -9.09 2.30
N ALA A 16 -2.92 -8.41 1.52
CA ALA A 16 -3.41 -8.89 0.23
C ALA A 16 -2.82 -8.06 -0.90
N MET A 17 -2.21 -8.73 -1.87
CA MET A 17 -1.62 -8.14 -3.07
C MET A 17 -2.38 -8.60 -4.30
N PHE A 18 -2.81 -7.63 -5.11
CA PHE A 18 -3.54 -7.86 -6.35
C PHE A 18 -2.77 -7.24 -7.51
N LEU A 19 -2.33 -8.10 -8.43
CA LEU A 19 -1.73 -7.69 -9.69
C LEU A 19 -2.65 -8.16 -10.83
N PRO A 20 -3.10 -7.28 -11.74
CA PRO A 20 -3.98 -7.70 -12.83
C PRO A 20 -3.35 -8.83 -13.66
N GLY A 21 -4.08 -9.93 -13.81
CA GLY A 21 -3.64 -11.12 -14.55
C GLY A 21 -2.92 -12.18 -13.69
N GLU A 22 -2.68 -11.92 -12.41
CA GLU A 22 -2.10 -12.88 -11.46
C GLU A 22 -3.10 -13.25 -10.36
N GLU A 23 -2.96 -14.45 -9.82
CA GLU A 23 -3.72 -14.87 -8.65
C GLU A 23 -3.39 -13.99 -7.43
N PRO A 24 -4.39 -13.56 -6.64
CA PRO A 24 -4.17 -12.78 -5.44
C PRO A 24 -3.23 -13.48 -4.47
N ARG A 25 -2.25 -12.73 -3.94
CA ARG A 25 -1.38 -13.23 -2.87
C ARG A 25 -1.84 -12.66 -1.54
N VAL A 26 -2.32 -13.54 -0.66
CA VAL A 26 -2.78 -13.18 0.69
C VAL A 26 -1.97 -13.96 1.71
N PHE A 27 -1.32 -13.26 2.63
CA PHE A 27 -0.49 -13.89 3.66
C PHE A 27 -0.55 -13.11 4.97
N PRO A 28 -0.43 -13.80 6.12
CA PRO A 28 -0.52 -13.15 7.43
C PRO A 28 0.65 -12.19 7.63
N THR A 29 0.37 -11.00 8.17
CA THR A 29 1.36 -9.96 8.46
C THR A 29 0.92 -9.13 9.65
N SER A 30 1.87 -8.76 10.51
CA SER A 30 1.71 -7.71 11.51
C SER A 30 1.55 -6.31 10.86
N ASP A 31 1.22 -5.30 11.67
CA ASP A 31 1.21 -3.89 11.24
C ASP A 31 2.57 -3.44 10.70
N GLN A 32 3.65 -3.84 11.38
CA GLN A 32 5.01 -3.46 11.04
C GLN A 32 5.43 -4.07 9.70
N GLU A 33 5.13 -5.35 9.49
CA GLU A 33 5.40 -6.02 8.22
C GLU A 33 4.60 -5.41 7.07
N HIS A 34 3.31 -5.13 7.30
CA HIS A 34 2.47 -4.47 6.31
C HIS A 34 3.02 -3.08 5.93
N ALA A 35 3.36 -2.25 6.91
CA ALA A 35 3.96 -0.93 6.67
C ALA A 35 5.28 -1.05 5.89
N ARG A 36 6.11 -2.05 6.22
CA ARG A 36 7.36 -2.31 5.50
C ARG A 36 7.11 -2.75 4.06
N ILE A 37 6.09 -3.56 3.80
CA ILE A 37 5.67 -3.95 2.46
C ILE A 37 5.27 -2.71 1.65
N LEU A 38 4.45 -1.82 2.22
CA LEU A 38 4.06 -0.58 1.54
C LEU A 38 5.28 0.25 1.15
N GLN A 39 6.29 0.37 2.02
CA GLN A 39 7.54 1.08 1.72
C GLN A 39 8.33 0.45 0.57
N ILE A 40 8.43 -0.88 0.54
CA ILE A 40 9.16 -1.61 -0.51
C ILE A 40 8.51 -1.34 -1.88
N PHE A 41 7.17 -1.36 -1.93
CA PHE A 41 6.41 -1.11 -3.16
C PHE A 41 6.08 0.37 -3.39
N LYS A 42 6.63 1.28 -2.58
CA LYS A 42 6.41 2.74 -2.67
C LYS A 42 4.93 3.14 -2.64
N GLN A 43 4.14 2.48 -1.79
CA GLN A 43 2.70 2.72 -1.58
C GLN A 43 2.42 3.45 -0.26
N ASP A 44 3.44 3.83 0.51
CA ASP A 44 3.31 4.46 1.84
C ASP A 44 3.23 5.99 1.83
N LYS A 45 3.63 6.64 0.73
CA LYS A 45 3.61 8.10 0.57
C LYS A 45 3.77 8.51 -0.89
N LEU A 46 3.76 9.81 -1.17
CA LEU A 46 4.12 10.34 -2.47
C LEU A 46 5.61 10.10 -2.77
N TYR A 47 5.89 9.47 -3.91
CA TYR A 47 7.23 9.33 -4.47
C TYR A 47 7.31 9.99 -5.85
N GLU A 48 8.44 10.61 -6.15
CA GLU A 48 8.69 11.18 -7.47
C GLU A 48 8.75 10.08 -8.54
N GLY A 49 8.07 10.30 -9.66
CA GLY A 49 8.03 9.36 -10.79
C GLY A 49 7.24 8.06 -10.54
N VAL A 50 6.53 7.95 -9.42
CA VAL A 50 5.72 6.77 -9.08
C VAL A 50 4.24 7.13 -9.10
N TRP A 51 3.45 6.39 -9.88
CA TRP A 51 2.00 6.51 -9.87
C TRP A 51 1.40 5.56 -8.82
N ASN A 52 1.02 6.10 -7.67
CA ASN A 52 0.36 5.41 -6.57
C ASN A 52 -0.86 6.22 -6.07
N ASP A 53 -1.59 5.69 -5.09
CA ASP A 53 -2.77 6.35 -4.52
C ASP A 53 -2.48 7.81 -4.08
N PHE A 54 -1.29 8.11 -3.54
CA PHE A 54 -0.91 9.47 -3.14
C PHE A 54 -0.75 10.41 -4.34
N ALA A 55 -0.19 9.92 -5.44
CA ALA A 55 -0.04 10.69 -6.67
C ALA A 55 -1.40 10.92 -7.36
N GLU A 56 -2.24 9.88 -7.41
CA GLU A 56 -3.55 9.90 -8.04
C GLU A 56 -4.53 10.83 -7.30
N TYR A 57 -4.62 10.68 -5.98
CA TYR A 57 -5.52 11.49 -5.16
C TYR A 57 -4.88 12.80 -4.66
N GLN A 58 -3.66 13.12 -5.09
CA GLN A 58 -2.90 14.31 -4.68
C GLN A 58 -2.72 14.45 -3.15
N ILE A 59 -2.73 13.34 -2.43
CA ILE A 59 -2.63 13.29 -0.97
C ILE A 59 -1.22 13.73 -0.55
N GLY A 60 -1.14 14.62 0.44
CA GLY A 60 0.13 15.11 1.00
C GLY A 60 0.82 16.23 0.21
N ARG A 61 0.19 16.76 -0.85
CA ARG A 61 0.73 17.93 -1.59
C ARG A 61 0.58 19.26 -0.84
N ASP A 62 -0.43 19.39 0.04
CA ASP A 62 -0.68 20.64 0.77
C ASP A 62 0.32 20.93 1.90
N ALA A 63 1.08 19.94 2.35
CA ALA A 63 2.06 20.11 3.42
C ALA A 63 3.30 20.92 3.00
N ARG A 64 3.51 21.19 1.70
CA ARG A 64 4.66 21.99 1.20
C ARG A 64 4.38 23.49 1.05
N ARG A 65 3.20 23.98 1.45
CA ARG A 65 2.80 25.40 1.33
C ARG A 65 2.80 26.19 2.66
N ARG A 66 3.50 25.71 3.70
CA ARG A 66 3.69 26.44 4.96
C ARG A 66 5.17 26.63 5.25
#